data_AF-A0A7J5Z455-F1
#
_entry.id   AF-A0A7J5Z455-F1
#
_cell.length_a   1.000
_cell.length_b   1.000
_cell.length_c   1.000
_cell.angle_alpha   90.00
_cell.angle_beta   90.00
_cell.angle_gamma   90.00
#
_symmetry.space_group_name_H-M   'P 1'
#
loop_
_entity.id
_entity.type
_entity.pdbx_description
1 polymer ?
#
loop_
_entity_poly.entity_id
_entity_poly.type
_entity_poly.pdbx_seq_one_letter_code
_entity_poly.pdbx_strand_id
1 'polypeptide(L)'
;MLLVSSNPYDYHFCSQGVISVENLDDGQELMATDRAMDILGFLSDEKYGCYKIVGAIMHFGNMKFKLKQREEQAEADGTESADKVSYLMGVSSADLIKGLLHPRVKVGNEYVVKGQNVEQADEDKKNLIRMQDLIDKLQVKVKSYKRQTEEA
;
A
#
# COMPACT_ATOMS: atom_id res chain seq x y z
N MET A 1 -5.56 14.34 5.45
CA MET A 1 -6.56 13.82 4.50
C MET A 1 -5.97 12.61 3.78
N LEU A 2 -6.70 11.48 3.66
CA LEU A 2 -6.19 10.21 3.10
C LEU A 2 -6.33 10.08 1.57
N LEU A 3 -6.92 11.08 0.90
CA LEU A 3 -7.14 11.12 -0.55
C LEU A 3 -8.00 9.98 -1.11
N VAL A 4 -8.80 9.34 -0.25
CA VAL A 4 -9.69 8.24 -0.62
C VAL A 4 -11.13 8.70 -0.95
N SER A 5 -11.76 7.98 -1.88
CA SER A 5 -13.17 8.06 -2.24
C SER A 5 -13.98 7.10 -1.37
N SER A 6 -15.29 7.38 -1.21
CA SER A 6 -16.23 6.47 -0.55
C SER A 6 -16.72 5.32 -1.44
N ASN A 7 -16.42 5.36 -2.74
CA ASN A 7 -16.81 4.30 -3.67
C ASN A 7 -15.74 3.19 -3.72
N PRO A 8 -16.03 1.96 -3.26
CA PRO A 8 -15.07 0.86 -3.27
C PRO A 8 -14.66 0.44 -4.69
N TYR A 9 -15.50 0.67 -5.70
CA TYR A 9 -15.19 0.36 -7.10
C TYR A 9 -14.12 1.26 -7.72
N ASP A 10 -13.78 2.37 -7.05
CA ASP A 10 -12.66 3.21 -7.46
C ASP A 10 -11.31 2.52 -7.18
N TYR A 11 -11.30 1.38 -6.49
CA TYR A 11 -10.09 0.69 -6.02
C TYR A 11 -10.03 -0.77 -6.48
N HIS A 12 -9.15 -1.06 -7.43
CA HIS A 12 -9.05 -2.36 -8.08
C HIS A 12 -8.80 -3.52 -7.09
N PHE A 13 -8.01 -3.30 -6.04
CA PHE A 13 -7.73 -4.34 -5.05
C PHE A 13 -8.89 -4.62 -4.08
N CYS A 14 -9.77 -3.64 -3.86
CA CYS A 14 -10.90 -3.80 -2.95
C CYS A 14 -12.16 -4.31 -3.66
N SER A 15 -12.22 -4.20 -4.99
CA SER A 15 -13.43 -4.47 -5.78
C SER A 15 -13.36 -5.77 -6.60
N GLN A 16 -12.48 -6.72 -6.26
CA GLN A 16 -12.37 -7.99 -7.00
C GLN A 16 -13.44 -9.02 -6.61
N GLY A 17 -14.17 -8.77 -5.52
CA GLY A 17 -15.16 -9.69 -4.98
C GLY A 17 -16.33 -8.96 -4.34
N VAL A 18 -16.78 -9.48 -3.19
CA VAL A 18 -17.89 -8.90 -2.43
C VAL A 18 -17.40 -7.66 -1.70
N ILE A 19 -18.10 -6.54 -1.89
CA ILE A 19 -17.76 -5.23 -1.30
C ILE A 19 -18.58 -4.88 -0.05
N SER A 20 -19.58 -5.70 0.28
CA SER A 20 -20.46 -5.50 1.43
C SER A 20 -20.89 -6.84 1.99
N VAL A 21 -20.82 -7.03 3.30
CA VAL A 21 -21.24 -8.26 3.97
C VAL A 21 -22.63 -8.06 4.58
N GLU A 22 -23.48 -9.07 4.45
CA GLU A 22 -24.82 -9.01 5.05
C GLU A 22 -24.72 -8.90 6.58
N ASN A 23 -25.51 -7.99 7.16
CA ASN A 23 -25.55 -7.73 8.61
C ASN A 23 -24.24 -7.20 9.22
N LEU A 24 -23.36 -6.57 8.42
CA LEU A 24 -22.15 -5.89 8.90
C LEU A 24 -22.17 -4.41 8.49
N ASP A 25 -21.90 -3.51 9.45
CA ASP A 25 -21.75 -2.07 9.22
C ASP A 25 -20.28 -1.68 9.32
N ASP A 26 -19.62 -1.52 8.17
CA ASP A 26 -18.19 -1.17 8.10
C ASP A 26 -17.86 0.16 8.80
N GLY A 27 -18.81 1.10 8.87
CA GLY A 27 -18.63 2.38 9.54
C GLY A 27 -18.55 2.23 11.06
N GLN A 28 -19.39 1.36 11.63
CA GLN A 28 -19.34 1.02 13.05
C GLN A 28 -18.09 0.22 13.39
N GLU A 29 -17.72 -0.75 12.55
CA GLU A 29 -16.50 -1.56 12.72
C GLU A 29 -15.23 -0.70 12.67
N LEU A 30 -15.18 0.30 11.78
CA LEU A 30 -14.07 1.25 11.72
C LEU A 30 -13.94 2.05 13.02
N MET A 31 -15.05 2.56 13.56
CA MET A 31 -15.07 3.32 14.81
C MET A 31 -14.71 2.45 16.02
N ALA A 32 -15.14 1.20 16.04
CA ALA A 32 -14.76 0.25 17.08
C ALA A 32 -13.25 -0.05 17.03
N THR A 33 -12.70 -0.24 15.83
CA THR A 33 -11.27 -0.48 15.62
C THR A 33 -10.42 0.74 16.00
N ASP A 34 -10.87 1.95 15.66
CA ASP A 34 -10.21 3.21 16.02
C ASP A 34 -10.09 3.37 17.55
N ARG A 35 -11.18 3.07 18.28
CA ARG A 35 -11.17 3.06 19.76
C ARG A 35 -10.29 1.95 20.33
N ALA A 36 -10.26 0.77 19.71
CA ALA A 36 -9.39 -0.30 20.15
C ALA A 36 -7.90 0.10 20.06
N MET A 37 -7.50 0.83 19.02
CA MET A 37 -6.14 1.38 18.92
C MET A 37 -5.81 2.36 20.05
N ASP A 38 -6.77 3.20 20.46
CA ASP A 38 -6.58 4.11 21.60
C ASP A 38 -6.39 3.33 22.92
N ILE A 39 -7.18 2.29 23.15
CA ILE A 39 -7.07 1.42 24.33
C ILE A 39 -5.71 0.71 24.36
N LEU A 40 -5.20 0.30 23.20
CA LEU A 40 -3.87 -0.30 23.05
C LEU A 40 -2.72 0.71 23.19
N GLY A 41 -3.01 2.00 23.37
CA GLY A 41 -2.02 3.04 23.60
C GLY A 41 -1.32 3.54 22.34
N PHE A 42 -1.91 3.37 21.15
CA PHE A 42 -1.38 3.98 19.93
C PHE A 42 -1.52 5.50 20.01
N LEU A 43 -0.47 6.23 19.65
CA LEU A 43 -0.55 7.67 19.49
C LEU A 43 -1.39 8.03 18.26
N SER A 44 -2.01 9.20 18.25
CA SER A 44 -2.80 9.67 17.10
C SER A 44 -2.00 9.67 15.79
N ASP A 45 -0.72 10.01 15.84
CA ASP A 45 0.17 9.98 14.69
C ASP A 45 0.46 8.55 14.20
N GLU A 46 0.55 7.58 15.12
CA GLU A 46 0.73 6.17 14.77
C GLU A 46 -0.53 5.58 14.13
N LYS A 47 -1.71 5.87 14.70
CA LYS A 47 -3.02 5.55 14.09
C LYS A 47 -3.12 6.14 12.70
N TYR A 48 -2.80 7.43 12.57
CA TYR A 48 -2.86 8.11 11.29
C TYR A 48 -1.85 7.53 10.28
N GLY A 49 -0.67 7.11 10.75
CA GLY A 49 0.30 6.35 9.96
C GLY A 49 -0.26 5.04 9.42
N CYS A 50 -0.97 4.26 10.25
CA CYS A 50 -1.65 3.04 9.80
C CYS A 50 -2.68 3.35 8.70
N TYR A 51 -3.50 4.39 8.86
CA TYR A 51 -4.49 4.76 7.84
C TYR A 51 -3.85 5.26 6.54
N LYS A 52 -2.73 5.99 6.60
CA LYS A 52 -1.97 6.39 5.41
C LYS A 52 -1.47 5.18 4.61
N ILE A 53 -0.95 4.16 5.31
CA ILE A 53 -0.46 2.93 4.67
C ILE A 53 -1.61 2.21 3.95
N VAL A 54 -2.77 2.08 4.60
CA VAL A 54 -3.96 1.46 4.00
C VAL A 54 -4.42 2.24 2.76
N GLY A 55 -4.55 3.57 2.86
CA GLY A 55 -4.93 4.41 1.72
C GLY A 55 -3.91 4.34 0.57
N ALA A 56 -2.61 4.27 0.89
CA ALA A 56 -1.56 4.11 -0.11
C ALA A 56 -1.71 2.79 -0.86
N ILE A 57 -1.97 1.68 -0.15
CA ILE A 57 -2.19 0.35 -0.76
C ILE A 57 -3.37 0.40 -1.75
N MET A 58 -4.47 1.04 -1.36
CA MET A 58 -5.66 1.18 -2.22
C MET A 58 -5.31 1.92 -3.53
N HIS A 59 -4.58 3.02 -3.45
CA HIS A 59 -4.13 3.76 -4.64
C HIS A 59 -3.07 3.00 -5.46
N PHE A 60 -2.19 2.25 -4.80
CA PHE A 60 -1.15 1.46 -5.47
C PHE A 60 -1.76 0.40 -6.39
N GLY A 61 -2.88 -0.22 -5.96
CA GLY A 61 -3.63 -1.17 -6.79
C GLY A 61 -4.16 -0.58 -8.10
N ASN A 62 -4.33 0.75 -8.16
CA ASN A 62 -4.82 1.47 -9.34
C ASN A 62 -3.71 1.94 -10.27
N MET A 63 -2.43 1.73 -9.95
CA MET A 63 -1.34 2.05 -10.86
C MET A 63 -1.39 1.12 -12.07
N LYS A 64 -1.31 1.72 -13.26
CA LYS A 64 -1.34 1.02 -14.56
C LYS A 64 -0.04 1.25 -15.31
N PHE A 65 0.37 0.23 -16.05
CA PHE A 65 1.54 0.27 -16.90
C PHE A 65 1.15 -0.13 -18.32
N LYS A 66 1.84 0.42 -19.30
CA LYS A 66 1.64 0.12 -20.72
C LYS A 66 2.97 -0.12 -21.42
N LEU A 67 2.91 -0.77 -22.57
CA LEU A 67 4.09 -1.00 -23.40
C LEU A 67 4.50 0.32 -24.06
N LYS A 68 5.80 0.63 -23.99
CA LYS A 68 6.38 1.76 -24.71
C LYS A 68 6.39 1.49 -26.21
N GLN A 69 5.94 2.44 -27.03
CA GLN A 69 5.67 2.21 -28.47
C GLN A 69 6.86 1.73 -29.32
N ARG A 70 8.10 1.85 -28.84
CA ARG A 70 9.33 1.54 -29.60
C ARG A 70 10.28 0.58 -28.87
N GLU A 71 9.93 0.15 -27.66
CA GLU A 71 10.79 -0.65 -26.79
C GLU A 71 9.95 -1.74 -26.11
N GLU A 72 10.53 -2.91 -25.83
CA GLU A 72 9.86 -3.98 -25.06
C GLU A 72 9.78 -3.68 -23.54
N GLN A 73 9.79 -2.40 -23.17
CA GLN A 73 9.78 -1.92 -21.78
C GLN A 73 8.43 -1.29 -21.42
N ALA A 74 8.11 -1.34 -20.13
CA ALA A 74 6.95 -0.70 -19.56
C ALA A 74 7.17 0.81 -19.34
N GLU A 75 6.09 1.56 -19.47
CA GLU A 75 5.96 2.94 -18.98
C GLU A 75 4.69 3.08 -18.14
N ALA A 76 4.65 4.11 -17.28
CA ALA A 76 3.46 4.40 -16.48
C ALA A 76 2.32 4.89 -17.39
N ASP A 77 1.12 4.32 -17.20
CA ASP A 77 -0.09 4.77 -17.87
C ASP A 77 -0.87 5.74 -16.96
N GLY A 78 -0.35 6.96 -16.86
CA GLY A 78 -0.80 7.98 -15.93
C GLY A 78 -0.09 7.92 -14.58
N THR A 79 -0.05 9.05 -13.87
CA THR A 79 0.71 9.19 -12.61
C THR A 79 -0.17 9.46 -11.40
N GLU A 80 -1.47 9.74 -11.58
CA GLU A 80 -2.35 10.20 -10.49
C GLU A 80 -2.34 9.24 -9.29
N SER A 81 -2.45 7.93 -9.54
CA SER A 81 -2.37 6.91 -8.49
C SER A 81 -1.00 6.90 -7.79
N ALA A 82 0.08 7.04 -8.55
CA ALA A 82 1.45 7.09 -8.02
C ALA A 82 1.68 8.37 -7.19
N ASP A 83 1.12 9.50 -7.61
CA ASP A 83 1.20 10.79 -6.91
C ASP A 83 0.46 10.72 -5.56
N LYS A 84 -0.74 10.10 -5.52
CA LYS A 84 -1.48 9.87 -4.28
C LYS A 84 -0.74 8.94 -3.33
N VAL A 85 -0.18 7.83 -3.82
CA VAL A 85 0.68 6.92 -3.03
C VAL A 85 1.86 7.70 -2.44
N SER A 86 2.53 8.47 -3.28
CA SER A 86 3.75 9.21 -2.92
C SER A 86 3.49 10.26 -1.85
N TYR A 87 2.36 10.96 -1.95
CA TYR A 87 1.90 11.90 -0.93
C TYR A 87 1.66 11.23 0.42
N LEU A 88 1.03 10.05 0.43
CA LEU A 88 0.72 9.32 1.67
C LEU A 88 1.97 8.71 2.31
N MET A 89 2.91 8.22 1.49
CA MET A 89 4.13 7.55 1.94
C MET A 89 5.31 8.51 2.19
N GLY A 90 5.20 9.77 1.78
CA GLY A 90 6.27 10.76 1.91
C GLY A 90 7.47 10.47 0.99
N VAL A 91 7.23 9.89 -0.18
CA VAL A 91 8.26 9.59 -1.18
C VAL A 91 8.05 10.42 -2.45
N SER A 92 9.06 10.48 -3.31
CA SER A 92 8.93 11.12 -4.63
C SER A 92 8.19 10.20 -5.60
N SER A 93 7.18 10.73 -6.30
CA SER A 93 6.43 9.99 -7.33
C SER A 93 7.31 9.55 -8.49
N ALA A 94 8.26 10.40 -8.90
CA ALA A 94 9.22 10.06 -9.92
C ALA A 94 10.12 8.89 -9.49
N ASP A 95 10.55 8.86 -8.22
CA ASP A 95 11.40 7.78 -7.71
C ASP A 95 10.62 6.49 -7.49
N LEU A 96 9.34 6.57 -7.10
CA LEU A 96 8.46 5.42 -6.99
C LEU A 96 8.26 4.75 -8.35
N ILE A 97 7.88 5.53 -9.37
CA ILE A 97 7.68 5.03 -10.73
C ILE A 97 8.99 4.49 -11.29
N LYS A 98 10.11 5.19 -11.08
CA LYS A 98 11.43 4.73 -11.50
C LYS A 98 11.84 3.43 -10.80
N GLY A 99 11.53 3.28 -9.51
CA GLY A 99 11.81 2.08 -8.73
C GLY A 99 11.05 0.86 -9.26
N LEU A 100 9.81 1.05 -9.72
CA LEU A 100 8.99 0.00 -10.32
C LEU A 100 9.43 -0.33 -11.75
N LEU A 101 9.71 0.66 -12.59
CA LEU A 101 10.03 0.42 -14.01
C LEU A 101 11.51 0.08 -14.26
N HIS A 102 12.40 0.58 -13.41
CA HIS A 102 13.86 0.50 -13.55
C HIS A 102 14.54 0.16 -12.21
N PRO A 103 14.20 -0.97 -11.56
CA PRO A 103 14.81 -1.37 -10.31
C PRO A 103 16.33 -1.56 -10.42
N ARG A 104 17.03 -1.22 -9.34
CA ARG A 104 18.47 -1.45 -9.19
C ARG A 104 18.68 -2.80 -8.53
N VAL A 105 19.18 -3.77 -9.30
CA VAL A 105 19.43 -5.13 -8.82
C VAL A 105 20.92 -5.29 -8.53
N LYS A 106 21.23 -5.90 -7.37
CA LYS A 106 22.61 -6.23 -7.03
C LYS A 106 23.05 -7.48 -7.78
N VAL A 107 24.13 -7.38 -8.54
CA VAL A 107 24.74 -8.48 -9.29
C VAL A 107 26.20 -8.57 -8.86
N GLY A 108 26.52 -9.58 -8.03
CA GLY A 108 27.83 -9.65 -7.37
C GLY A 108 28.08 -8.46 -6.46
N ASN A 109 29.10 -7.66 -6.78
CA ASN A 109 29.46 -6.44 -6.04
C ASN A 109 28.92 -5.15 -6.68
N GLU A 110 28.21 -5.24 -7.81
CA GLU A 110 27.72 -4.08 -8.56
C GLU A 110 26.20 -3.96 -8.51
N TYR A 111 25.67 -2.76 -8.77
CA TYR A 111 24.23 -2.53 -8.93
C TYR A 111 23.94 -2.14 -10.37
N VAL A 112 23.08 -2.93 -11.02
CA VAL A 112 22.69 -2.72 -12.41
C VAL A 112 21.22 -2.31 -12.46
N VAL A 113 20.91 -1.33 -13.31
CA VAL A 113 19.53 -0.93 -13.57
C VAL A 113 18.93 -1.91 -14.57
N LYS A 114 17.83 -2.57 -14.18
CA LYS A 114 17.10 -3.49 -15.05
C LYS A 114 15.79 -2.83 -15.49
N GLY A 115 15.60 -2.63 -16.79
CA GLY A 115 14.30 -2.24 -17.33
C GLY A 115 13.32 -3.41 -17.27
N GLN A 116 12.05 -3.11 -16.98
CA GLN A 116 10.99 -4.11 -16.86
C GLN A 116 10.01 -4.05 -18.03
N ASN A 117 9.42 -5.19 -18.37
CA ASN A 117 8.21 -5.23 -19.19
C ASN A 117 6.95 -5.05 -18.31
N VAL A 118 5.77 -4.96 -18.92
CA VAL A 118 4.51 -4.66 -18.20
C VAL A 118 4.19 -5.73 -17.16
N GLU A 119 4.34 -7.00 -17.52
CA GLU A 119 4.07 -8.13 -16.62
C GLU A 119 4.99 -8.13 -15.39
N GLN A 120 6.28 -7.84 -15.59
CA GLN A 120 7.26 -7.73 -14.50
C GLN A 120 6.92 -6.56 -13.58
N ALA A 121 6.58 -5.39 -14.14
CA ALA A 121 6.20 -4.21 -13.37
C ALA A 121 4.92 -4.46 -12.55
N ASP A 122 3.94 -5.16 -13.12
CA ASP A 122 2.72 -5.55 -12.40
C ASP A 122 2.97 -6.58 -11.30
N GLU A 123 3.91 -7.51 -11.50
CA GLU A 123 4.27 -8.49 -10.48
C GLU A 123 5.07 -7.85 -9.34
N ASP A 124 6.02 -6.97 -9.64
CA ASP A 124 6.76 -6.22 -8.63
C ASP A 124 5.85 -5.27 -7.84
N LYS A 125 4.87 -4.65 -8.53
CA LYS A 125 3.78 -3.90 -7.88
C LYS A 125 3.09 -4.77 -6.83
N LYS A 126 2.62 -5.97 -7.19
CA LYS A 126 1.97 -6.91 -6.24
C LYS A 126 2.91 -7.35 -5.12
N ASN A 127 4.18 -7.59 -5.42
CA ASN A 127 5.18 -8.02 -4.43
C ASN A 127 5.40 -6.97 -3.35
N LEU A 128 5.52 -5.70 -3.73
CA LEU A 128 5.66 -4.57 -2.79
C LEU A 128 4.43 -4.37 -1.89
N ILE A 129 3.26 -4.83 -2.35
CA ILE A 129 1.99 -4.68 -1.65
C ILE A 129 1.58 -5.97 -0.94
N ARG A 130 2.40 -7.03 -0.91
CA ARG A 130 2.06 -8.22 -0.12
C ARG A 130 1.85 -7.80 1.33
N MET A 131 0.58 -7.65 1.69
CA MET A 131 0.09 -7.16 2.97
C MET A 131 0.63 -7.99 4.12
N GLN A 132 1.05 -9.23 3.85
CA GLN A 132 1.61 -10.14 4.83
C GLN A 132 2.73 -9.48 5.66
N ASP A 133 3.68 -8.78 5.04
CA ASP A 133 4.80 -8.17 5.78
C ASP A 133 4.37 -7.04 6.72
N LEU A 134 3.38 -6.24 6.30
CA LEU A 134 2.83 -5.14 7.10
C LEU A 134 1.89 -5.66 8.20
N ILE A 135 1.07 -6.66 7.87
CA ILE A 135 0.20 -7.37 8.82
C ILE A 135 1.06 -8.04 9.88
N ASP A 136 2.14 -8.73 9.50
CA ASP A 136 3.01 -9.42 10.43
C ASP A 136 3.69 -8.42 11.38
N LYS A 137 4.18 -7.28 10.87
CA LYS A 137 4.73 -6.20 11.70
C LYS A 137 3.68 -5.63 12.65
N LEU A 138 2.46 -5.39 12.19
CA LEU A 138 1.37 -4.89 13.02
C LEU A 138 0.98 -5.93 14.09
N GLN A 139 0.86 -7.20 13.73
CA GLN A 139 0.55 -8.30 14.65
C GLN A 139 1.63 -8.45 15.72
N VAL A 140 2.90 -8.33 15.36
CA VAL A 140 4.01 -8.33 16.33
C VAL A 140 3.90 -7.14 17.28
N LYS A 141 3.62 -5.94 16.75
CA LYS A 141 3.44 -4.74 17.57
C LYS A 141 2.26 -4.91 18.54
N VAL A 142 1.09 -5.34 18.06
CA VAL A 142 -0.10 -5.61 18.90
C VAL A 142 0.21 -6.64 20.00
N LYS A 143 0.92 -7.73 19.68
CA LYS A 143 1.35 -8.71 20.68
C LYS A 143 2.29 -8.11 21.73
N SER A 144 3.21 -7.24 21.34
CA SER A 144 4.11 -6.54 22.26
C SER A 144 3.36 -5.61 23.21
N TYR A 145 2.42 -4.81 22.70
CA TYR A 145 1.64 -3.90 23.54
C TYR A 145 0.74 -4.66 24.51
N LYS A 146 0.08 -5.72 24.05
CA LYS A 146 -0.74 -6.58 24.91
C LYS A 146 0.06 -7.14 26.10
N ARG A 147 1.29 -7.60 25.84
CA ARG A 147 2.18 -8.10 26.88
C ARG A 147 2.58 -7.01 27.89
N GLN A 148 2.85 -5.79 27.42
CA GLN A 148 3.19 -4.66 28.28
C GLN A 148 2.01 -4.21 29.17
N THR A 149 0.77 -4.31 28.69
CA THR A 149 -0.43 -4.03 29.51
C THR A 149 -0.79 -5.16 30.47
N GLU A 150 -0.40 -6.41 30.20
CA GLU A 150 -0.62 -7.55 31.10
C GLU A 150 0.46 -7.65 32.19
N GLU A 151 1.66 -7.11 31.95
CA GLU A 151 2.79 -7.10 32.89
C GLU A 151 2.84 -5.82 33.77
N ALA A 152 1.93 -4.86 33.57
CA ALA A 152 1.80 -3.59 34.32
C ALA A 152 0.66 -3.62 35.33
#